data_AF-A0A6P7TWM2-F1
#
_entry.id   AF-A0A6P7TWM2-F1
#
_cell.length_a   1.000
_cell.length_b   1.000
_cell.length_c   1.000
_cell.angle_alpha   90.00
_cell.angle_beta   90.00
_cell.angle_gamma   90.00
#
_symmetry.space_group_name_H-M   'P 1'
#
loop_
_entity.id
_entity.type
_entity.pdbx_description
1 polymer ?
#
loop_
_entity_poly.entity_id
_entity_poly.type
_entity_poly.pdbx_seq_one_letter_code
_entity_poly.pdbx_strand_id
1 'polypeptide(L)'
;MIDILSFNEEYMPAFQLVFGRTLICQNLDSAIEIAKREGFDCITLDGSKDCQSTRMAISSLRSELGTELSSQLALDDQIEINKMNKMIQDASSESKHVLSQRTAVGYNLKLMSVQAKEKEMREKIEVVAKELDKISSKYKLIVKRKEECVSKIQKLGALPSEAYESNQNQNQRQLFAALEECNSQLKQYTHVNKKALDQFVDFTSQREHLLNRKEDVDKSYQVINFSTILAITDLINSLNIRKFDAINYTFLQVSEHFTEIFKQLVPQGNAILVMKKGSDVFDNTQVFIVVSFSGNSADMRDMHQLSGGQKSLVALTFIFAIQKCDPAPFYLFDEIDQALDPQHRKAVSGSSEFMLFSEMIEKLSENAQFITTTFRPEFIENSDKIYGVSFRNKVEF
;
A
#
# COMPACT_ATOMS: atom_id res chain seq x y z
N MET A 1 26.97 7.21 -93.03
CA MET A 1 26.38 6.22 -92.10
C MET A 1 26.21 6.79 -90.68
N ILE A 2 27.11 7.65 -90.21
CA ILE A 2 27.05 8.28 -88.87
C ILE A 2 25.80 9.17 -88.69
N ASP A 3 25.33 9.86 -89.72
CA ASP A 3 24.15 10.74 -89.65
C ASP A 3 22.80 10.01 -89.46
N ILE A 4 22.79 8.68 -89.60
CA ILE A 4 21.58 7.84 -89.52
C ILE A 4 21.54 7.07 -88.19
N LEU A 5 22.60 7.12 -87.39
CA LEU A 5 22.74 6.40 -86.12
C LEU A 5 22.59 7.37 -84.95
N SER A 6 21.68 7.10 -84.01
CA SER A 6 21.55 7.87 -82.77
C SER A 6 22.51 7.34 -81.70
N PHE A 7 23.53 8.12 -81.33
CA PHE A 7 24.47 7.78 -80.26
C PHE A 7 24.88 9.03 -79.46
N ASN A 8 25.50 8.82 -78.29
CA ASN A 8 25.91 9.88 -77.37
C ASN A 8 27.19 10.58 -77.87
N GLU A 9 27.25 11.93 -77.82
CA GLU A 9 28.28 12.74 -78.49
C GLU A 9 29.72 12.46 -78.02
N GLU A 10 29.91 11.99 -76.78
CA GLU A 10 31.24 11.65 -76.24
C GLU A 10 31.96 10.56 -77.05
N TYR A 11 31.23 9.71 -77.79
CA TYR A 11 31.81 8.62 -78.60
C TYR A 11 32.03 8.97 -80.08
N MET A 12 31.80 10.23 -80.48
CA MET A 12 31.98 10.69 -81.86
C MET A 12 33.35 10.33 -82.48
N PRO A 13 34.49 10.44 -81.77
CA PRO A 13 35.79 10.10 -82.36
C PRO A 13 35.92 8.62 -82.71
N ALA A 14 35.31 7.74 -81.89
CA ALA A 14 35.34 6.29 -82.12
C ALA A 14 34.42 5.89 -83.29
N PHE A 15 33.24 6.50 -83.41
CA PHE A 15 32.32 6.25 -84.51
C PHE A 15 32.84 6.80 -85.85
N GLN A 16 33.53 7.95 -85.85
CA GLN A 16 34.23 8.45 -87.03
C GLN A 16 35.35 7.52 -87.48
N LEU A 17 36.10 6.92 -86.55
CA LEU A 17 37.19 6.02 -86.92
C LEU A 17 36.68 4.71 -87.54
N VAL A 18 35.56 4.18 -87.05
CA VAL A 18 35.01 2.88 -87.50
C VAL A 18 34.09 3.02 -88.71
N PHE A 19 33.24 4.05 -88.77
CA PHE A 19 32.20 4.19 -89.80
C PHE A 19 32.36 5.43 -90.69
N GLY A 20 33.37 6.27 -90.45
CA GLY A 20 33.60 7.50 -91.21
C GLY A 20 34.08 7.27 -92.65
N ARG A 21 34.49 6.04 -93.00
CA ARG A 21 34.93 5.68 -94.35
C ARG A 21 33.95 4.77 -95.11
N THR A 22 32.72 4.62 -94.62
CA THR A 22 31.73 3.71 -95.20
C THR A 22 30.49 4.46 -95.70
N LEU A 23 30.20 4.31 -96.99
CA LEU A 23 29.05 4.92 -97.68
C LEU A 23 28.00 3.87 -98.04
N ILE A 24 26.72 4.21 -97.85
CA ILE A 24 25.60 3.37 -98.27
C ILE A 24 25.07 3.93 -99.59
N CYS A 25 25.06 3.12 -100.64
CA CYS A 25 24.59 3.51 -101.97
C CYS A 25 23.32 2.75 -102.34
N GLN A 26 22.39 3.41 -103.03
CA GLN A 26 21.14 2.77 -103.50
C GLN A 26 21.38 1.82 -104.68
N ASN A 27 22.39 2.10 -105.53
CA ASN A 27 22.71 1.31 -106.74
C ASN A 27 24.21 0.97 -106.83
N LEU A 28 24.55 -0.19 -107.41
CA LEU A 28 25.93 -0.71 -107.52
C LEU A 28 26.83 0.17 -108.42
N ASP A 29 26.29 0.72 -109.50
CA ASP A 29 27.09 1.54 -110.44
C ASP A 29 27.60 2.84 -109.81
N SER A 30 26.75 3.49 -108.99
CA SER A 30 27.12 4.68 -108.23
C SER A 30 28.19 4.39 -107.17
N ALA A 31 28.16 3.19 -106.58
CA ALA A 31 29.16 2.75 -105.60
C ALA A 31 30.55 2.57 -106.25
N ILE A 32 30.62 2.02 -107.46
CA ILE A 32 31.88 1.81 -108.19
C ILE A 32 32.52 3.15 -108.59
N GLU A 33 31.72 4.14 -108.97
CA GLU A 33 32.21 5.46 -109.36
C GLU A 33 32.79 6.23 -108.16
N ILE A 34 32.12 6.19 -107.01
CA ILE A 34 32.56 6.87 -105.78
C ILE A 34 33.77 6.16 -105.16
N ALA A 35 33.81 4.82 -105.17
CA ALA A 35 34.96 4.05 -104.70
C ALA A 35 36.22 4.33 -105.53
N LYS A 36 36.09 4.52 -106.86
CA LYS A 36 37.21 4.89 -107.74
C LYS A 36 37.71 6.32 -107.52
N ARG A 37 36.83 7.25 -107.15
CA ARG A 37 37.17 8.68 -107.07
C ARG A 37 37.71 9.09 -105.70
N GLU A 38 37.11 8.60 -104.62
CA GLU A 38 37.39 9.10 -103.25
C GLU A 38 37.84 7.99 -102.27
N GLY A 39 37.86 6.71 -102.69
CA GLY A 39 38.44 5.62 -101.88
C GLY A 39 37.64 5.22 -100.64
N PHE A 40 36.31 5.32 -100.68
CA PHE A 40 35.41 4.90 -99.61
C PHE A 40 34.90 3.45 -99.79
N ASP A 41 34.68 2.75 -98.67
CA ASP A 41 34.05 1.42 -98.66
C ASP A 41 32.54 1.58 -98.89
N CYS A 42 32.01 0.98 -99.96
CA CYS A 42 30.60 1.14 -100.34
C CYS A 42 29.79 -0.13 -100.07
N ILE A 43 28.61 0.03 -99.46
CA ILE A 43 27.66 -1.05 -99.17
C ILE A 43 26.32 -0.73 -99.85
N THR A 44 25.74 -1.69 -100.58
CA THR A 44 24.40 -1.56 -101.17
C THR A 44 23.30 -2.03 -100.21
N LEU A 45 22.07 -1.56 -100.40
CA LEU A 45 20.92 -1.87 -99.52
C LEU A 45 20.57 -3.36 -99.45
N ASP A 46 20.98 -4.17 -100.44
CA ASP A 46 20.74 -5.62 -100.52
C ASP A 46 21.88 -6.49 -99.93
N GLY A 47 22.87 -5.88 -99.24
CA GLY A 47 23.76 -6.62 -98.35
C GLY A 47 24.94 -7.37 -98.99
N SER A 48 25.27 -7.16 -100.26
CA SER A 48 26.49 -7.70 -100.88
C SER A 48 27.72 -6.85 -100.53
N LYS A 49 28.68 -7.42 -99.78
CA LYS A 49 30.02 -6.84 -99.59
C LYS A 49 30.93 -7.35 -100.71
N ASP A 50 31.36 -6.46 -101.61
CA ASP A 50 32.31 -6.82 -102.66
C ASP A 50 33.71 -6.29 -102.28
N CYS A 51 34.64 -7.22 -102.04
CA CYS A 51 36.01 -6.90 -101.69
C CYS A 51 36.91 -8.04 -102.19
N GLN A 52 37.22 -8.04 -103.50
CA GLN A 52 38.53 -8.37 -104.09
C GLN A 52 38.41 -8.70 -105.59
N SER A 53 38.87 -7.77 -106.44
CA SER A 53 39.42 -7.95 -107.79
C SER A 53 39.65 -6.52 -108.33
N THR A 54 40.72 -6.12 -109.00
CA THR A 54 41.54 -6.83 -109.98
C THR A 54 42.76 -5.95 -110.26
N ARG A 55 43.96 -6.53 -110.28
CA ARG A 55 45.05 -6.03 -111.13
C ARG A 55 45.95 -7.19 -111.53
N MET A 56 45.51 -7.96 -112.54
CA MET A 56 46.34 -8.47 -113.63
C MET A 56 45.44 -8.88 -114.80
N ALA A 57 45.44 -8.07 -115.84
CA ALA A 57 45.17 -8.48 -117.22
C ALA A 57 45.77 -7.40 -118.14
N ILE A 58 46.91 -7.73 -118.77
CA ILE A 58 47.22 -7.55 -120.19
C ILE A 58 48.68 -8.02 -120.35
N SER A 59 48.81 -9.26 -120.76
CA SER A 59 49.98 -9.81 -121.43
C SER A 59 49.64 -9.97 -122.91
N SER A 60 50.60 -9.63 -123.78
CA SER A 60 50.77 -10.07 -125.18
C SER A 60 50.27 -9.17 -126.32
N LEU A 61 51.19 -9.06 -127.32
CA LEU A 61 51.12 -8.74 -128.77
C LEU A 61 52.21 -7.70 -129.09
N ARG A 62 53.24 -7.90 -129.93
CA ARG A 62 53.63 -8.88 -130.98
C ARG A 62 55.15 -8.67 -131.22
N SER A 63 55.99 -9.69 -131.53
CA SER A 63 56.23 -10.33 -132.85
C SER A 63 56.61 -9.29 -133.93
N GLU A 64 57.67 -9.37 -134.75
CA GLU A 64 58.54 -10.43 -135.30
C GLU A 64 59.72 -9.73 -136.03
N LEU A 65 60.90 -10.37 -136.19
CA LEU A 65 61.51 -10.80 -137.47
C LEU A 65 63.04 -11.04 -137.39
N GLY A 66 63.51 -12.18 -137.94
CA GLY A 66 64.88 -12.41 -138.47
C GLY A 66 65.83 -13.23 -137.57
N THR A 67 65.95 -14.57 -137.60
CA THR A 67 66.44 -15.54 -138.62
C THR A 67 67.80 -16.17 -138.22
N GLU A 68 67.78 -17.51 -138.08
CA GLU A 68 68.81 -18.54 -138.30
C GLU A 68 70.17 -18.48 -137.57
N LEU A 69 70.45 -19.42 -136.65
CA LEU A 69 71.17 -20.70 -136.90
C LEU A 69 71.53 -21.44 -135.58
N SER A 70 71.19 -22.74 -135.50
CA SER A 70 71.67 -23.81 -134.57
C SER A 70 71.29 -23.82 -133.06
N SER A 71 70.58 -24.88 -132.60
CA SER A 71 70.66 -25.41 -131.21
C SER A 71 69.94 -26.76 -130.99
N GLN A 72 70.69 -27.79 -130.55
CA GLN A 72 70.24 -29.01 -129.85
C GLN A 72 71.02 -29.05 -128.51
N LEU A 73 70.40 -28.77 -127.34
CA LEU A 73 70.91 -28.97 -125.94
C LEU A 73 70.03 -28.21 -124.91
N ALA A 74 68.73 -28.51 -124.75
CA ALA A 74 67.86 -27.72 -123.84
C ALA A 74 66.69 -28.45 -123.16
N LEU A 75 66.60 -29.80 -123.17
CA LEU A 75 65.44 -30.50 -122.60
C LEU A 75 65.66 -31.18 -121.24
N ASP A 76 66.89 -31.57 -120.88
CA ASP A 76 67.15 -32.33 -119.64
C ASP A 76 67.30 -31.44 -118.38
N ASP A 77 67.89 -30.25 -118.50
CA ASP A 77 68.09 -29.33 -117.36
C ASP A 77 66.75 -28.81 -116.79
N GLN A 78 65.70 -28.77 -117.61
CA GLN A 78 64.39 -28.26 -117.20
C GLN A 78 63.66 -29.23 -116.23
N ILE A 79 63.98 -30.52 -116.25
CA ILE A 79 63.33 -31.53 -115.40
C ILE A 79 63.97 -31.58 -114.00
N GLU A 80 65.29 -31.42 -113.91
CA GLU A 80 66.00 -31.40 -112.62
C GLU A 80 65.67 -30.14 -111.80
N ILE A 81 65.59 -28.97 -112.44
CA ILE A 81 65.25 -27.71 -111.78
C ILE A 81 63.86 -27.79 -111.13
N ASN A 82 62.89 -28.45 -111.78
CA ASN A 82 61.54 -28.61 -111.23
C ASN A 82 61.47 -29.56 -110.03
N LYS A 83 62.28 -30.63 -109.99
CA LYS A 83 62.39 -31.48 -108.80
C LYS A 83 63.02 -30.74 -107.63
N MET A 84 64.07 -29.96 -107.89
CA MET A 84 64.79 -29.22 -106.87
C MET A 84 63.92 -28.10 -106.27
N ASN A 85 63.11 -27.42 -107.09
CA ASN A 85 62.14 -26.44 -106.61
C ASN A 85 61.04 -27.04 -105.71
N LYS A 86 60.57 -28.25 -106.02
CA LYS A 86 59.56 -28.94 -105.19
C LYS A 86 60.13 -29.33 -103.82
N MET A 87 61.37 -29.83 -103.78
CA MET A 87 62.07 -30.13 -102.53
C MET A 87 62.34 -28.88 -101.67
N ILE A 88 62.68 -27.74 -102.30
CA ILE A 88 62.86 -26.47 -101.60
C ILE A 88 61.52 -25.98 -101.00
N GLN A 89 60.43 -26.16 -101.73
CA GLN A 89 59.10 -25.76 -101.26
C GLN A 89 58.66 -26.61 -100.05
N ASP A 90 58.88 -27.92 -100.10
CA ASP A 90 58.58 -28.85 -99.01
C ASP A 90 59.43 -28.52 -97.77
N ALA A 91 60.75 -28.36 -97.93
CA ALA A 91 61.65 -27.96 -96.84
C ALA A 91 61.30 -26.58 -96.23
N SER A 92 60.84 -25.63 -97.06
CA SER A 92 60.40 -24.31 -96.59
C SER A 92 59.10 -24.38 -95.77
N SER A 93 58.19 -25.31 -96.10
CA SER A 93 56.95 -25.50 -95.37
C SER A 93 57.20 -26.18 -94.02
N GLU A 94 58.10 -27.15 -93.97
CA GLU A 94 58.51 -27.84 -92.75
C GLU A 94 59.28 -26.91 -91.79
N SER A 95 60.16 -26.05 -92.32
CA SER A 95 60.87 -25.03 -91.53
C SER A 95 59.91 -24.02 -90.88
N LYS A 96 58.88 -23.55 -91.62
CA LYS A 96 57.83 -22.69 -91.06
C LYS A 96 57.04 -23.40 -89.96
N HIS A 97 56.75 -24.69 -90.15
CA HIS A 97 56.02 -25.49 -89.15
C HIS A 97 56.83 -25.64 -87.85
N VAL A 98 58.13 -25.93 -87.96
CA VAL A 98 59.04 -26.04 -86.80
C VAL A 98 59.21 -24.69 -86.09
N LEU A 99 59.29 -23.57 -86.82
CA LEU A 99 59.36 -22.23 -86.21
C LEU A 99 58.09 -21.89 -85.43
N SER A 100 56.91 -22.25 -85.97
CA SER A 100 55.63 -22.04 -85.29
C SER A 100 55.48 -22.89 -84.03
N GLN A 101 55.95 -24.14 -84.05
CA GLN A 101 55.99 -24.99 -82.85
C GLN A 101 56.98 -24.47 -81.81
N ARG A 102 58.17 -24.01 -82.22
CA ARG A 102 59.18 -23.48 -81.29
C ARG A 102 58.73 -22.20 -80.59
N THR A 103 58.06 -21.31 -81.32
CA THR A 103 57.46 -20.10 -80.73
C THR A 103 56.33 -20.46 -79.78
N ALA A 104 55.42 -21.38 -80.16
CA ALA A 104 54.34 -21.86 -79.29
C ALA A 104 54.86 -22.51 -77.99
N VAL A 105 55.90 -23.35 -78.06
CA VAL A 105 56.54 -23.95 -76.88
C VAL A 105 57.19 -22.88 -76.00
N GLY A 106 57.85 -21.88 -76.59
CA GLY A 106 58.44 -20.75 -75.86
C GLY A 106 57.40 -19.91 -75.11
N TYR A 107 56.23 -19.66 -75.72
CA TYR A 107 55.12 -18.98 -75.04
C TYR A 107 54.52 -19.83 -73.93
N ASN A 108 54.35 -21.14 -74.14
CA ASN A 108 53.84 -22.06 -73.10
C ASN A 108 54.77 -22.15 -71.88
N LEU A 109 56.08 -22.20 -72.08
CA LEU A 109 57.05 -22.20 -70.97
C LEU A 109 57.01 -20.90 -70.15
N LYS A 110 56.89 -19.75 -70.83
CA LYS A 110 56.69 -18.47 -70.14
C LYS A 110 55.36 -18.44 -69.37
N LEU A 111 54.27 -18.92 -69.99
CA LEU A 111 52.95 -19.01 -69.36
C LEU A 111 52.99 -19.88 -68.08
N MET A 112 53.59 -21.07 -68.15
CA MET A 112 53.77 -21.95 -66.99
C MET A 112 54.59 -21.30 -65.89
N SER A 113 55.66 -20.57 -66.23
CA SER A 113 56.48 -19.86 -65.22
C SER A 113 55.73 -18.72 -64.52
N VAL A 114 54.83 -18.04 -65.24
CA VAL A 114 53.97 -16.97 -64.68
C VAL A 114 52.87 -17.58 -63.82
N GLN A 115 52.24 -18.68 -64.27
CA GLN A 115 51.22 -19.40 -63.50
C GLN A 115 51.78 -20.00 -62.19
N ALA A 116 53.02 -20.50 -62.21
CA ALA A 116 53.68 -20.99 -61.00
C ALA A 116 53.90 -19.86 -59.98
N LYS A 117 54.37 -18.69 -60.44
CA LYS A 117 54.52 -17.50 -59.58
C LYS A 117 53.18 -16.98 -59.07
N GLU A 118 52.13 -17.00 -59.91
CA GLU A 118 50.78 -16.61 -59.51
C GLU A 118 50.25 -17.54 -58.40
N LYS A 119 50.46 -18.85 -58.54
CA LYS A 119 50.05 -19.83 -57.54
C LYS A 119 50.79 -19.63 -56.21
N GLU A 120 52.10 -19.42 -56.25
CA GLU A 120 52.90 -19.15 -55.05
C GLU A 120 52.45 -17.86 -54.33
N MET A 121 52.15 -16.80 -55.10
CA MET A 121 51.62 -15.56 -54.53
C MET A 121 50.21 -15.76 -53.94
N ARG A 122 49.34 -16.56 -54.58
CA ARG A 122 48.02 -16.89 -54.04
C ARG A 122 48.11 -17.63 -52.70
N GLU A 123 49.02 -18.60 -52.59
CA GLU A 123 49.25 -19.33 -51.34
C GLU A 123 49.73 -18.40 -50.21
N LYS A 124 50.66 -17.47 -50.51
CA LYS A 124 51.09 -16.45 -49.54
C LYS A 124 49.96 -15.51 -49.11
N ILE A 125 49.11 -15.09 -50.05
CA ILE A 125 47.93 -14.26 -49.76
C ILE A 125 46.97 -15.01 -48.82
N GLU A 126 46.75 -16.30 -49.05
CA GLU A 126 45.84 -17.09 -48.22
C GLU A 126 46.34 -17.26 -46.78
N VAL A 127 47.64 -17.44 -46.59
CA VAL A 127 48.26 -17.50 -45.25
C VAL A 127 48.09 -16.18 -44.52
N VAL A 128 48.41 -15.06 -45.18
CA VAL A 128 48.28 -13.71 -44.59
C VAL A 128 46.82 -13.39 -44.27
N ALA A 129 45.87 -13.79 -45.13
CA ALA A 129 44.44 -13.62 -44.88
C ALA A 129 43.98 -14.36 -43.61
N LYS A 130 44.42 -15.61 -43.42
CA LYS A 130 44.11 -16.39 -42.20
C LYS A 130 44.69 -15.75 -40.93
N GLU A 131 45.87 -15.16 -41.00
CA GLU A 131 46.45 -14.43 -39.87
C GLU A 131 45.71 -13.13 -39.57
N LEU A 132 45.32 -12.39 -40.62
CA LEU A 132 44.49 -11.19 -40.49
C LEU A 132 43.15 -11.48 -39.82
N ASP A 133 42.47 -12.57 -40.18
CA ASP A 133 41.21 -12.97 -39.55
C ASP A 133 41.37 -13.33 -38.07
N LYS A 134 42.47 -13.99 -37.70
CA LYS A 134 42.81 -14.28 -36.29
C LYS A 134 43.06 -13.01 -35.49
N ILE A 135 43.75 -12.03 -36.07
CA ILE A 135 44.01 -10.75 -35.40
C ILE A 135 42.73 -9.91 -35.31
N SER A 136 41.94 -9.87 -36.38
CA SER A 136 40.66 -9.17 -36.45
C SER A 136 39.65 -9.69 -35.43
N SER A 137 39.54 -11.02 -35.28
CA SER A 137 38.67 -11.64 -34.27
C SER A 137 39.12 -11.33 -32.83
N LYS A 138 40.43 -11.40 -32.55
CA LYS A 138 40.98 -10.99 -31.24
C LYS A 138 40.74 -9.50 -30.96
N TYR A 139 40.95 -8.65 -31.94
CA TYR A 139 40.71 -7.20 -31.82
C TYR A 139 39.24 -6.92 -31.50
N LYS A 140 38.30 -7.51 -32.25
CA LYS A 140 36.86 -7.38 -31.99
C LYS A 140 36.47 -7.81 -30.57
N LEU A 141 37.07 -8.90 -30.05
CA LEU A 141 36.81 -9.35 -28.68
C LEU A 141 37.32 -8.34 -27.63
N ILE A 142 38.51 -7.78 -27.83
CA ILE A 142 39.10 -6.80 -26.92
C ILE A 142 38.29 -5.49 -26.94
N VAL A 143 37.87 -5.03 -28.12
CA VAL A 143 37.02 -3.85 -28.26
C VAL A 143 35.69 -4.05 -27.52
N LYS A 144 35.04 -5.20 -27.71
CA LYS A 144 33.79 -5.52 -26.99
C LYS A 144 33.97 -5.50 -25.47
N ARG A 145 35.06 -6.10 -24.95
CA ARG A 145 35.37 -6.05 -23.51
C ARG A 145 35.63 -4.63 -23.01
N LYS A 146 36.30 -3.80 -23.81
CA LYS A 146 36.52 -2.38 -23.48
C LYS A 146 35.18 -1.64 -23.38
N GLU A 147 34.30 -1.81 -24.36
CA GLU A 147 32.96 -1.19 -24.36
C GLU A 147 32.12 -1.63 -23.15
N GLU A 148 32.14 -2.91 -22.80
CA GLU A 148 31.48 -3.43 -21.60
C GLU A 148 32.02 -2.80 -20.30
N CYS A 149 33.35 -2.65 -20.18
CA CYS A 149 33.97 -1.98 -19.04
C CYS A 149 33.58 -0.50 -18.96
N VAL A 150 33.61 0.21 -20.10
CA VAL A 150 33.23 1.63 -20.15
C VAL A 150 31.76 1.81 -19.78
N SER A 151 30.86 0.96 -20.27
CA SER A 151 29.43 1.00 -19.90
C SER A 151 29.23 0.74 -18.39
N LYS A 152 29.97 -0.20 -17.80
CA LYS A 152 29.93 -0.44 -16.35
C LYS A 152 30.42 0.77 -15.55
N ILE A 153 31.48 1.45 -16.00
CA ILE A 153 31.98 2.67 -15.36
C ILE A 153 30.93 3.79 -15.44
N GLN A 154 30.29 3.98 -16.59
CA GLN A 154 29.24 4.99 -16.75
C GLN A 154 28.04 4.74 -15.83
N LYS A 155 27.65 3.47 -15.62
CA LYS A 155 26.56 3.10 -14.70
C LYS A 155 26.88 3.39 -13.23
N LEU A 156 28.15 3.46 -12.85
CA LEU A 156 28.56 3.79 -11.48
C LEU A 156 28.41 5.29 -11.16
N GLY A 157 28.28 6.16 -12.17
CA GLY A 157 28.09 7.59 -11.99
C GLY A 157 29.35 8.34 -11.52
N ALA A 158 29.17 9.51 -10.91
CA ALA A 158 30.27 10.31 -10.38
C ALA A 158 30.74 9.74 -9.04
N LEU A 159 32.00 9.27 -9.01
CA LEU A 159 32.64 8.73 -7.82
C LEU A 159 33.39 9.84 -7.05
N PRO A 160 33.41 9.79 -5.70
CA PRO A 160 34.23 10.69 -4.89
C PRO A 160 35.73 10.54 -5.22
N SER A 161 36.50 11.63 -5.13
CA SER A 161 37.94 11.65 -5.44
C SER A 161 38.74 10.60 -4.66
N GLU A 162 38.36 10.34 -3.41
CA GLU A 162 38.95 9.34 -2.51
C GLU A 162 38.81 7.88 -3.02
N ALA A 163 37.78 7.60 -3.84
CA ALA A 163 37.57 6.28 -4.42
C ALA A 163 38.64 5.93 -5.46
N TYR A 164 39.28 6.94 -6.07
CA TYR A 164 40.36 6.76 -7.04
C TYR A 164 41.72 6.53 -6.37
N GLU A 165 41.89 6.91 -5.10
CA GLU A 165 43.16 6.79 -4.37
C GLU A 165 43.23 5.48 -3.58
N SER A 166 42.12 5.02 -3.02
CA SER A 166 42.07 3.95 -2.02
C SER A 166 42.41 2.54 -2.54
N ASN A 167 42.48 2.33 -3.86
CA ASN A 167 42.62 1.00 -4.47
C ASN A 167 43.67 0.89 -5.59
N GLN A 168 44.56 1.86 -5.75
CA GLN A 168 45.54 1.90 -6.86
C GLN A 168 46.60 0.79 -6.80
N ASN A 169 46.91 0.28 -5.60
CA ASN A 169 48.00 -0.68 -5.36
C ASN A 169 47.55 -2.15 -5.27
N GLN A 170 46.28 -2.46 -5.55
CA GLN A 170 45.76 -3.82 -5.45
C GLN A 170 45.79 -4.56 -6.79
N ASN A 171 46.19 -5.83 -6.74
CA ASN A 171 46.14 -6.69 -7.92
C ASN A 171 44.68 -6.98 -8.31
N GLN A 172 44.42 -7.15 -9.61
CA GLN A 172 43.07 -7.40 -10.15
C GLN A 172 42.32 -8.53 -9.42
N ARG A 173 43.03 -9.59 -8.99
CA ARG A 173 42.45 -10.71 -8.22
C ARG A 173 41.96 -10.29 -6.83
N GLN A 174 42.68 -9.42 -6.14
CA GLN A 174 42.31 -8.95 -4.80
C GLN A 174 41.08 -8.04 -4.86
N LEU A 175 41.00 -7.17 -5.88
CA LEU A 175 39.84 -6.32 -6.12
C LEU A 175 38.57 -7.13 -6.41
N PHE A 176 38.67 -8.21 -7.19
CA PHE A 176 37.54 -9.10 -7.43
C PHE A 176 37.08 -9.82 -6.15
N ALA A 177 38.01 -10.27 -5.30
CA ALA A 177 37.67 -10.91 -4.03
C ALA A 177 36.97 -9.92 -3.07
N ALA A 178 37.48 -8.70 -2.95
CA ALA A 178 36.85 -7.64 -2.16
C ALA A 178 35.46 -7.25 -2.71
N LEU A 179 35.30 -7.23 -4.03
CA LEU A 179 34.01 -6.97 -4.68
C LEU A 179 33.01 -8.11 -4.44
N GLU A 180 33.45 -9.36 -4.45
CA GLU A 180 32.62 -10.51 -4.09
C GLU A 180 32.18 -10.46 -2.62
N GLU A 181 33.08 -10.09 -1.71
CA GLU A 181 32.78 -9.92 -0.29
C GLU A 181 31.76 -8.80 -0.06
N CYS A 182 31.98 -7.62 -0.65
CA CYS A 182 31.02 -6.50 -0.60
C CYS A 182 29.66 -6.88 -1.18
N ASN A 183 29.63 -7.59 -2.31
CA ASN A 183 28.38 -8.07 -2.89
C ASN A 183 27.70 -9.13 -2.02
N SER A 184 28.46 -9.96 -1.31
CA SER A 184 27.92 -10.91 -0.35
C SER A 184 27.25 -10.19 0.83
N GLN A 185 27.90 -9.16 1.36
CA GLN A 185 27.33 -8.32 2.43
C GLN A 185 26.08 -7.57 1.95
N LEU A 186 26.10 -6.99 0.75
CA LEU A 186 24.93 -6.33 0.16
C LEU A 186 23.75 -7.29 -0.05
N LYS A 187 24.00 -8.57 -0.36
CA LYS A 187 22.96 -9.59 -0.49
C LYS A 187 22.27 -9.91 0.84
N GLN A 188 22.90 -9.67 2.00
CA GLN A 188 22.25 -9.84 3.30
C GLN A 188 21.18 -8.76 3.54
N TYR A 189 21.35 -7.59 2.93
CA TYR A 189 20.44 -6.44 3.04
C TYR A 189 19.49 -6.32 1.84
N THR A 190 19.01 -7.44 1.30
CA THR A 190 18.08 -7.46 0.16
C THR A 190 16.70 -6.90 0.46
N HIS A 191 16.24 -7.00 1.72
CA HIS A 191 14.89 -6.61 2.14
C HIS A 191 14.86 -5.32 2.97
N VAL A 192 15.67 -4.32 2.61
CA VAL A 192 15.62 -3.01 3.27
C VAL A 192 14.41 -2.22 2.79
N ASN A 193 13.58 -1.76 3.74
CA ASN A 193 12.41 -0.93 3.46
C ASN A 193 12.86 0.48 3.04
N LYS A 194 12.77 0.77 1.74
CA LYS A 194 13.12 2.08 1.18
C LYS A 194 12.16 3.21 1.57
N LYS A 195 10.94 2.88 2.02
CA LYS A 195 9.93 3.83 2.49
C LYS A 195 9.99 4.12 3.99
N ALA A 196 10.99 3.57 4.70
CA ALA A 196 11.07 3.68 6.15
C ALA A 196 11.12 5.13 6.63
N LEU A 197 11.78 6.02 5.88
CA LEU A 197 11.86 7.43 6.24
C LEU A 197 10.50 8.13 6.15
N ASP A 198 9.80 7.97 5.02
CA ASP A 198 8.48 8.57 4.81
C ASP A 198 7.47 8.03 5.84
N GLN A 199 7.46 6.70 6.06
CA GLN A 199 6.61 6.06 7.06
C GLN A 199 6.93 6.53 8.48
N PHE A 200 8.19 6.75 8.81
CA PHE A 200 8.58 7.25 10.12
C PHE A 200 8.03 8.66 10.37
N VAL A 201 8.12 9.56 9.38
CA VAL A 201 7.58 10.92 9.48
C VAL A 201 6.05 10.87 9.63
N ASP A 202 5.37 10.10 8.77
CA ASP A 202 3.91 9.96 8.80
C ASP A 202 3.41 9.39 10.12
N PHE A 203 4.01 8.29 10.61
CA PHE A 203 3.62 7.67 11.87
C PHE A 203 3.98 8.52 13.08
N THR A 204 5.04 9.32 13.01
CA THR A 204 5.39 10.26 14.08
C THR A 204 4.33 11.34 14.21
N SER A 205 3.85 11.91 13.10
CA SER A 205 2.75 12.87 13.08
C SER A 205 1.44 12.25 13.60
N GLN A 206 1.08 11.04 13.13
CA GLN A 206 -0.12 10.35 13.62
C GLN A 206 -0.06 10.07 15.13
N ARG A 207 1.11 9.65 15.64
CA ARG A 207 1.32 9.40 17.06
C ARG A 207 1.09 10.68 17.89
N GLU A 208 1.59 11.81 17.41
CA GLU A 208 1.41 13.11 18.08
C GLU A 208 -0.06 13.52 18.12
N HIS A 209 -0.79 13.37 17.00
CA HIS A 209 -2.23 13.59 16.97
C HIS A 209 -3.01 12.70 17.95
N LEU A 210 -2.66 11.42 18.03
CA LEU A 210 -3.30 10.48 18.96
C LEU A 210 -2.99 10.81 20.42
N LEU A 211 -1.78 11.26 20.72
CA LEU A 211 -1.38 11.71 22.05
C LEU A 211 -2.18 12.94 22.50
N ASN A 212 -2.28 13.96 21.65
CA ASN A 212 -3.06 15.16 21.95
C ASN A 212 -4.55 14.80 22.18
N ARG A 213 -5.11 13.96 21.32
CA ARG A 213 -6.50 13.50 21.47
C ARG A 213 -6.72 12.72 22.76
N LYS A 214 -5.75 11.91 23.19
CA LYS A 214 -5.81 11.21 24.47
C LYS A 214 -5.85 12.21 25.63
N GLU A 215 -4.97 13.21 25.61
CA GLU A 215 -4.89 14.22 26.66
C GLU A 215 -6.20 15.02 26.78
N ASP A 216 -6.82 15.38 25.66
CA ASP A 216 -8.12 16.09 25.65
C ASP A 216 -9.25 15.23 26.24
N VAL A 217 -9.26 13.92 25.93
CA VAL A 217 -10.23 12.98 26.50
C VAL A 217 -10.01 12.81 28.01
N ASP A 218 -8.75 12.67 28.45
CA ASP A 218 -8.41 12.53 29.88
C ASP A 218 -8.82 13.79 30.66
N LYS A 219 -8.56 14.99 30.13
CA LYS A 219 -9.03 16.26 30.72
C LYS A 219 -10.55 16.31 30.80
N SER A 220 -11.24 15.96 29.71
CA SER A 220 -12.71 15.94 29.68
C SER A 220 -13.28 14.97 30.72
N TYR A 221 -12.68 13.78 30.86
CA TYR A 221 -13.09 12.78 31.85
C TYR A 221 -12.89 13.27 33.29
N GLN A 222 -11.76 13.93 33.58
CA GLN A 222 -11.50 14.52 34.90
C GLN A 222 -12.51 15.63 35.24
N VAL A 223 -12.79 16.52 34.29
CA VAL A 223 -13.78 17.60 34.47
C VAL A 223 -15.18 17.04 34.72
N ILE A 224 -15.61 16.06 33.93
CA ILE A 224 -16.92 15.42 34.09
C ILE A 224 -17.01 14.71 35.44
N ASN A 225 -16.01 13.92 35.82
CA ASN A 225 -16.02 13.23 37.12
C ASN A 225 -16.05 14.22 38.28
N PHE A 226 -15.21 15.25 38.25
CA PHE A 226 -15.19 16.27 39.29
C PHE A 226 -16.54 16.99 39.40
N SER A 227 -17.12 17.41 38.26
CA SER A 227 -18.44 18.04 38.22
C SER A 227 -19.55 17.10 38.70
N THR A 228 -19.49 15.81 38.38
CA THR A 228 -20.50 14.83 38.79
C THR A 228 -20.41 14.54 40.28
N ILE A 229 -19.19 14.39 40.81
CA ILE A 229 -18.95 14.22 42.25
C ILE A 229 -19.49 15.43 43.01
N LEU A 230 -19.17 16.66 42.55
CA LEU A 230 -19.70 17.88 43.15
C LEU A 230 -21.24 17.90 43.15
N ALA A 231 -21.87 17.63 42.00
CA ALA A 231 -23.33 17.61 41.91
C ALA A 231 -23.98 16.56 42.85
N ILE A 232 -23.37 15.38 42.98
CA ILE A 232 -23.82 14.35 43.92
C ILE A 232 -23.66 14.81 45.37
N THR A 233 -22.50 15.38 45.71
CA THR A 233 -22.24 15.90 47.06
C THR A 233 -23.22 17.03 47.42
N ASP A 234 -23.48 17.94 46.49
CA ASP A 234 -24.46 19.02 46.68
C ASP A 234 -25.87 18.49 46.86
N LEU A 235 -26.26 17.48 46.07
CA LEU A 235 -27.55 16.81 46.24
C LEU A 235 -27.66 16.15 47.63
N ILE A 236 -26.63 15.39 48.04
CA ILE A 236 -26.58 14.75 49.37
C ILE A 236 -26.70 15.80 50.47
N ASN A 237 -25.98 16.92 50.36
CA ASN A 237 -26.05 18.01 51.33
C ASN A 237 -27.46 18.61 51.38
N SER A 238 -28.08 18.89 50.23
CA SER A 238 -29.44 19.43 50.17
C SER A 238 -30.48 18.48 50.79
N LEU A 239 -30.33 17.17 50.57
CA LEU A 239 -31.19 16.14 51.15
C LEU A 239 -30.99 16.02 52.66
N ASN A 240 -29.75 16.12 53.12
CA ASN A 240 -29.43 16.07 54.55
C ASN A 240 -30.01 17.27 55.30
N ILE A 241 -29.96 18.48 54.72
CA ILE A 241 -30.61 19.67 55.29
C ILE A 241 -32.11 19.45 55.41
N ARG A 242 -32.79 19.06 54.31
CA ARG A 242 -34.24 18.77 54.33
C ARG A 242 -34.61 17.69 55.34
N LYS A 243 -33.82 16.63 55.45
CA LYS A 243 -34.02 15.55 56.41
C LYS A 243 -33.92 16.07 57.85
N PHE A 244 -32.91 16.89 58.15
CA PHE A 244 -32.72 17.46 59.48
C PHE A 244 -33.85 18.40 59.87
N ASP A 245 -34.29 19.25 58.93
CA ASP A 245 -35.42 20.16 59.15
C ASP A 245 -36.71 19.38 59.41
N ALA A 246 -36.98 18.33 58.61
CA ALA A 246 -38.14 17.47 58.80
C ALA A 246 -38.12 16.74 60.15
N ILE A 247 -36.97 16.20 60.57
CA ILE A 247 -36.82 15.51 61.87
C ILE A 247 -36.99 16.48 63.05
N ASN A 248 -36.42 17.69 62.98
CA ASN A 248 -36.61 18.67 64.05
C ASN A 248 -38.06 19.13 64.13
N TYR A 249 -38.71 19.33 62.98
CA TYR A 249 -40.11 19.74 62.92
C TYR A 249 -41.03 18.67 63.51
N THR A 250 -40.85 17.40 63.15
CA THR A 250 -41.64 16.29 63.71
C THR A 250 -41.35 16.10 65.20
N PHE A 251 -40.09 16.21 65.63
CA PHE A 251 -39.73 16.13 67.04
C PHE A 251 -40.41 17.23 67.88
N LEU A 252 -40.43 18.47 67.38
CA LEU A 252 -41.10 19.59 68.07
C LEU A 252 -42.60 19.31 68.24
N GLN A 253 -43.27 18.85 67.18
CA GLN A 253 -44.69 18.50 67.25
C GLN A 253 -44.96 17.34 68.21
N VAL A 254 -44.19 16.25 68.13
CA VAL A 254 -44.34 15.11 69.04
C VAL A 254 -44.09 15.53 70.49
N SER A 255 -43.11 16.40 70.74
CA SER A 255 -42.84 16.93 72.08
C SER A 255 -44.01 17.74 72.65
N GLU A 256 -44.60 18.62 71.84
CA GLU A 256 -45.77 19.41 72.24
C GLU A 256 -46.98 18.51 72.55
N HIS A 257 -47.32 17.58 71.64
CA HIS A 257 -48.41 16.63 71.86
C HIS A 257 -48.16 15.71 73.04
N PHE A 258 -46.91 15.28 73.26
CA PHE A 258 -46.54 14.46 74.40
C PHE A 258 -46.78 15.18 75.73
N THR A 259 -46.37 16.45 75.85
CA THR A 259 -46.63 17.26 77.05
C THR A 259 -48.13 17.48 77.25
N GLU A 260 -48.88 17.74 76.18
CA GLU A 260 -50.33 17.94 76.22
C GLU A 260 -51.07 16.68 76.72
N ILE A 261 -50.79 15.53 76.10
CA ILE A 261 -51.42 14.25 76.43
C ILE A 261 -51.03 13.80 77.84
N PHE A 262 -49.76 13.94 78.22
CA PHE A 262 -49.31 13.56 79.56
C PHE A 262 -50.00 14.38 80.64
N LYS A 263 -50.19 15.69 80.41
CA LYS A 263 -50.87 16.57 81.36
C LYS A 263 -52.38 16.29 81.48
N GLN A 264 -53.00 15.80 80.40
CA GLN A 264 -54.38 15.31 80.44
C GLN A 264 -54.48 14.01 81.26
N LEU A 265 -53.51 13.09 81.11
CA LEU A 265 -53.50 11.81 81.81
C LEU A 265 -53.03 11.90 83.27
N VAL A 266 -52.14 12.84 83.61
CA VAL A 266 -51.61 13.05 84.97
C VAL A 266 -51.66 14.56 85.28
N PRO A 267 -52.76 15.09 85.86
CA PRO A 267 -52.96 16.53 86.04
C PRO A 267 -51.91 17.23 86.92
N GLN A 268 -51.27 16.49 87.83
CA GLN A 268 -50.20 17.00 88.72
C GLN A 268 -48.78 16.67 88.22
N GLY A 269 -48.65 16.02 87.06
CA GLY A 269 -47.38 15.63 86.48
C GLY A 269 -46.95 16.52 85.32
N ASN A 270 -45.67 16.49 84.98
CA ASN A 270 -45.12 17.13 83.80
C ASN A 270 -44.21 16.14 83.05
N ALA A 271 -44.23 16.17 81.72
CA ALA A 271 -43.39 15.32 80.88
C ALA A 271 -42.85 16.10 79.68
N ILE A 272 -41.56 15.93 79.39
CA ILE A 272 -40.87 16.65 78.32
C ILE A 272 -39.95 15.66 77.58
N LEU A 273 -39.90 15.80 76.25
CA LEU A 273 -38.92 15.11 75.41
C LEU A 273 -37.68 16.00 75.23
N VAL A 274 -36.51 15.45 75.49
CA VAL A 274 -35.23 16.16 75.34
C VAL A 274 -34.37 15.44 74.31
N MET A 275 -34.08 16.13 73.20
CA MET A 275 -33.13 15.64 72.20
C MET A 275 -31.72 16.06 72.58
N LYS A 276 -30.84 15.10 72.86
CA LYS A 276 -29.39 15.34 73.00
C LYS A 276 -28.71 15.06 71.67
N LYS A 277 -28.07 16.09 71.11
CA LYS A 277 -27.24 15.99 69.92
C LYS A 277 -25.84 15.53 70.35
N GLY A 278 -25.36 14.43 69.80
CA GLY A 278 -23.97 14.04 69.92
C GLY A 278 -23.04 14.95 69.11
N SER A 279 -21.72 14.75 69.25
CA SER A 279 -20.71 15.53 68.52
C SER A 279 -20.79 15.38 67.00
N ASP A 280 -21.32 14.26 66.51
CA ASP A 280 -21.57 13.99 65.09
C ASP A 280 -23.07 14.02 64.77
N VAL A 281 -23.41 14.68 63.66
CA VAL A 281 -24.77 15.08 63.25
C VAL A 281 -25.74 13.91 63.10
N PHE A 282 -25.26 12.66 62.98
CA PHE A 282 -26.12 11.49 62.75
C PHE A 282 -25.91 10.31 63.70
N ASP A 283 -24.69 9.99 64.12
CA ASP A 283 -24.45 8.71 64.81
C ASP A 283 -24.81 8.71 66.30
N ASN A 284 -25.07 9.87 66.90
CA ASN A 284 -25.24 9.97 68.35
C ASN A 284 -26.42 10.86 68.78
N THR A 285 -27.44 11.04 67.94
CA THR A 285 -28.66 11.74 68.36
C THR A 285 -29.51 10.81 69.21
N GLN A 286 -29.70 11.16 70.47
CA GLN A 286 -30.49 10.38 71.43
C GLN A 286 -31.65 11.21 71.95
N VAL A 287 -32.81 10.57 72.09
CA VAL A 287 -34.00 11.19 72.68
C VAL A 287 -34.17 10.65 74.09
N PHE A 288 -34.27 11.56 75.06
CA PHE A 288 -34.51 11.26 76.45
C PHE A 288 -35.94 11.68 76.81
N ILE A 289 -36.61 10.82 77.58
CA ILE A 289 -37.91 11.10 78.15
C ILE A 289 -37.71 11.45 79.61
N VAL A 290 -38.17 12.64 79.99
CA VAL A 290 -37.99 13.20 81.32
C VAL A 290 -39.37 13.48 81.90
N VAL A 291 -39.70 12.84 83.02
CA VAL A 291 -41.05 12.89 83.60
C VAL A 291 -41.04 13.15 85.10
N SER A 292 -42.08 13.86 85.56
CA SER A 292 -42.42 14.01 86.97
C SER A 292 -43.89 13.66 87.19
N PHE A 293 -44.17 12.86 88.23
CA PHE A 293 -45.52 12.43 88.59
C PHE A 293 -46.11 13.20 89.78
N SER A 294 -45.30 14.04 90.45
CA SER A 294 -45.67 14.69 91.71
C SER A 294 -45.26 16.16 91.75
N GLY A 295 -46.10 17.06 91.24
CA GLY A 295 -45.97 18.52 91.40
C GLY A 295 -44.74 19.18 90.76
N ASN A 296 -44.79 20.51 90.63
CA ASN A 296 -43.78 21.32 89.90
C ASN A 296 -42.36 21.31 90.49
N SER A 297 -42.15 20.73 91.68
CA SER A 297 -40.87 20.78 92.41
C SER A 297 -40.20 19.42 92.60
N ALA A 298 -40.77 18.33 92.06
CA ALA A 298 -40.14 17.02 92.16
C ALA A 298 -39.04 16.84 91.13
N ASP A 299 -37.94 16.22 91.56
CA ASP A 299 -36.81 15.84 90.70
C ASP A 299 -37.32 15.02 89.52
N MET A 300 -37.08 15.55 88.33
CA MET A 300 -37.34 14.88 87.07
C MET A 300 -36.60 13.54 87.03
N ARG A 301 -37.33 12.43 86.86
CA ARG A 301 -36.77 11.08 86.95
C ARG A 301 -36.49 10.51 85.57
N ASP A 302 -35.37 9.82 85.45
CA ASP A 302 -35.07 8.99 84.27
C ASP A 302 -35.98 7.76 84.23
N MET A 303 -36.26 7.27 83.02
CA MET A 303 -37.16 6.13 82.78
C MET A 303 -36.84 4.90 83.65
N HIS A 304 -35.56 4.63 83.91
CA HIS A 304 -35.14 3.47 84.72
C HIS A 304 -35.66 3.53 86.17
N GLN A 305 -35.86 4.72 86.73
CA GLN A 305 -36.25 4.97 88.12
C GLN A 305 -37.77 4.90 88.35
N LEU A 306 -38.57 4.66 87.30
CA LEU A 306 -40.03 4.60 87.36
C LEU A 306 -40.55 3.21 87.72
N SER A 307 -41.73 3.15 88.35
CA SER A 307 -42.45 1.90 88.61
C SER A 307 -42.95 1.28 87.29
N GLY A 308 -43.27 -0.02 87.30
CA GLY A 308 -43.77 -0.72 86.11
C GLY A 308 -45.01 -0.05 85.50
N GLY A 309 -46.01 0.31 86.33
CA GLY A 309 -47.21 1.01 85.86
C GLY A 309 -46.95 2.42 85.33
N GLN A 310 -46.00 3.15 85.94
CA GLN A 310 -45.58 4.47 85.46
C GLN A 310 -44.87 4.39 84.10
N LYS A 311 -44.04 3.36 83.89
CA LYS A 311 -43.37 3.12 82.60
C LYS A 311 -44.39 2.83 81.50
N SER A 312 -45.41 2.02 81.78
CA SER A 312 -46.48 1.71 80.84
C SER A 312 -47.25 2.97 80.43
N LEU A 313 -47.60 3.83 81.40
CA LEU A 313 -48.31 5.08 81.13
C LEU A 313 -47.49 6.03 80.25
N VAL A 314 -46.21 6.19 80.56
CA VAL A 314 -45.29 7.04 79.77
C VAL A 314 -45.13 6.52 78.35
N ALA A 315 -44.96 5.20 78.18
CA ALA A 315 -44.83 4.58 76.86
C ALA A 315 -46.10 4.78 76.01
N LEU A 316 -47.27 4.61 76.63
CA LEU A 316 -48.55 4.76 75.96
C LEU A 316 -48.88 6.22 75.62
N THR A 317 -48.54 7.16 76.51
CA THR A 317 -48.58 8.60 76.23
C THR A 317 -47.70 8.95 75.02
N PHE A 318 -46.50 8.37 74.95
CA PHE A 318 -45.57 8.60 73.85
C PHE A 318 -46.10 8.05 72.51
N ILE A 319 -46.71 6.86 72.53
CA ILE A 319 -47.36 6.28 71.35
C ILE A 319 -48.47 7.21 70.85
N PHE A 320 -49.36 7.69 71.72
CA PHE A 320 -50.42 8.61 71.32
C PHE A 320 -49.92 9.96 70.81
N ALA A 321 -48.82 10.49 71.37
CA ALA A 321 -48.21 11.71 70.87
C ALA A 321 -47.70 11.56 69.43
N ILE A 322 -47.14 10.40 69.09
CA ILE A 322 -46.73 10.06 67.71
C ILE A 322 -47.97 9.94 66.82
N GLN A 323 -49.01 9.23 67.27
CA GLN A 323 -50.23 9.03 66.50
C GLN A 323 -50.98 10.34 66.20
N LYS A 324 -50.96 11.29 67.14
CA LYS A 324 -51.56 12.62 66.93
C LYS A 324 -50.77 13.44 65.90
N CYS A 325 -49.46 13.26 65.82
CA CYS A 325 -48.59 13.94 64.85
C CYS A 325 -48.67 13.33 63.45
N ASP A 326 -48.76 11.99 63.36
CA ASP A 326 -48.83 11.25 62.10
C ASP A 326 -49.84 10.09 62.22
N PRO A 327 -51.14 10.33 61.95
CA PRO A 327 -52.19 9.35 62.14
C PRO A 327 -52.10 8.23 61.09
N ALA A 328 -52.10 6.99 61.55
CA ALA A 328 -52.14 5.79 60.74
C ALA A 328 -53.60 5.36 60.53
N PRO A 329 -53.91 4.63 59.44
CA PRO A 329 -55.28 4.22 59.14
C PRO A 329 -55.91 3.29 60.19
N PHE A 330 -55.10 2.48 60.88
CA PHE A 330 -55.58 1.61 61.95
C PHE A 330 -54.51 1.35 63.02
N TYR A 331 -54.96 1.01 64.22
CA TYR A 331 -54.17 0.66 65.38
C TYR A 331 -54.72 -0.61 66.03
N LEU A 332 -53.81 -1.52 66.41
CA LEU A 332 -54.13 -2.75 67.12
C LEU A 332 -53.43 -2.73 68.49
N PHE A 333 -54.21 -2.78 69.56
CA PHE A 333 -53.72 -2.89 70.93
C PHE A 333 -54.03 -4.27 71.49
N ASP A 334 -53.00 -4.96 71.97
CA ASP A 334 -53.14 -6.29 72.56
C ASP A 334 -52.89 -6.21 74.07
N GLU A 335 -53.94 -6.45 74.88
CA GLU A 335 -53.88 -6.54 76.35
C GLU A 335 -53.13 -5.39 77.06
N ILE A 336 -53.24 -4.18 76.51
CA ILE A 336 -52.52 -2.98 77.02
C ILE A 336 -52.92 -2.59 78.45
N ASP A 337 -54.09 -3.06 78.89
CA ASP A 337 -54.70 -2.82 80.19
C ASP A 337 -54.06 -3.62 81.33
N GLN A 338 -53.34 -4.71 81.03
CA GLN A 338 -52.64 -5.52 82.03
C GLN A 338 -51.46 -4.76 82.68
N ALA A 339 -50.86 -3.85 81.92
CA ALA A 339 -49.68 -3.10 82.33
C ALA A 339 -50.01 -1.82 83.13
N LEU A 340 -51.31 -1.49 83.30
CA LEU A 340 -51.80 -0.31 84.02
C LEU A 340 -52.17 -0.64 85.49
N ASP A 341 -51.58 0.09 86.44
CA ASP A 341 -51.66 -0.20 87.90
C ASP A 341 -53.03 0.15 88.54
N PRO A 342 -53.51 -0.57 89.59
CA PRO A 342 -54.79 -0.28 90.25
C PRO A 342 -54.89 1.07 90.97
N GLN A 343 -53.80 1.69 91.42
CA GLN A 343 -53.85 3.01 92.08
C GLN A 343 -53.96 4.15 91.07
N HIS A 344 -53.31 4.01 89.91
CA HIS A 344 -53.59 4.80 88.70
C HIS A 344 -54.97 4.47 88.08
N ARG A 345 -55.66 3.43 88.59
CA ARG A 345 -57.10 3.16 88.37
C ARG A 345 -58.03 3.69 89.48
N LYS A 346 -57.54 4.09 90.68
CA LYS A 346 -58.36 4.36 91.89
C LYS A 346 -58.11 5.67 92.65
N ALA A 347 -57.06 6.45 92.40
CA ALA A 347 -56.96 7.86 92.86
C ALA A 347 -57.95 8.80 92.14
N VAL A 348 -59.07 8.21 91.74
CA VAL A 348 -59.87 8.37 90.54
C VAL A 348 -61.31 8.07 91.00
N SER A 349 -61.74 8.76 92.05
CA SER A 349 -63.12 8.73 92.57
C SER A 349 -63.80 10.10 92.46
N GLY A 350 -63.10 11.08 91.88
CA GLY A 350 -63.64 12.41 91.59
C GLY A 350 -63.88 12.66 90.09
N SER A 351 -63.02 12.17 89.21
CA SER A 351 -63.13 12.23 87.74
C SER A 351 -62.10 11.27 87.14
N SER A 352 -62.46 10.52 86.09
CA SER A 352 -61.90 9.19 85.81
C SER A 352 -60.76 9.17 84.77
N GLU A 353 -59.52 8.80 85.12
CA GLU A 353 -58.38 8.67 84.17
C GLU A 353 -58.55 7.51 83.15
N PHE A 354 -59.26 6.44 83.51
CA PHE A 354 -59.61 5.36 82.58
C PHE A 354 -60.73 5.77 81.61
N MET A 355 -61.62 6.65 82.06
CA MET A 355 -62.61 7.31 81.20
C MET A 355 -61.92 8.30 80.27
N LEU A 356 -60.87 9.01 80.72
CA LEU A 356 -60.04 9.85 79.85
C LEU A 356 -59.29 9.03 78.80
N PHE A 357 -58.80 7.83 79.13
CA PHE A 357 -58.15 6.95 78.15
C PHE A 357 -59.13 6.43 77.09
N SER A 358 -60.30 5.93 77.51
CA SER A 358 -61.35 5.51 76.58
C SER A 358 -61.96 6.69 75.80
N GLU A 359 -62.10 7.87 76.41
CA GLU A 359 -62.54 9.13 75.78
C GLU A 359 -61.47 9.68 74.82
N MET A 360 -60.18 9.47 75.10
CA MET A 360 -59.09 9.79 74.19
C MET A 360 -59.11 8.88 72.96
N ILE A 361 -59.31 7.56 73.15
CA ILE A 361 -59.49 6.63 72.02
C ILE A 361 -60.74 7.01 71.22
N GLU A 362 -61.84 7.39 71.87
CA GLU A 362 -63.06 7.86 71.21
C GLU A 362 -62.82 9.15 70.40
N LYS A 363 -62.09 10.13 70.94
CA LYS A 363 -61.72 11.34 70.19
C LYS A 363 -60.78 11.04 69.02
N LEU A 364 -59.88 10.09 69.19
CA LEU A 364 -58.94 9.70 68.13
C LEU A 364 -59.60 8.76 67.10
N SER A 365 -60.67 8.04 67.47
CA SER A 365 -61.35 7.09 66.58
C SER A 365 -62.11 7.77 65.45
N GLU A 366 -62.38 9.09 65.57
CA GLU A 366 -62.90 9.92 64.47
C GLU A 366 -61.98 9.89 63.24
N ASN A 367 -60.66 9.77 63.44
CA ASN A 367 -59.66 9.87 62.38
C ASN A 367 -58.92 8.56 62.10
N ALA A 368 -59.00 7.55 62.98
CA ALA A 368 -58.28 6.29 62.85
C ALA A 368 -59.06 5.09 63.42
N GLN A 369 -58.87 3.90 62.85
CA GLN A 369 -59.53 2.69 63.37
C GLN A 369 -58.77 2.10 64.57
N PHE A 370 -59.46 1.85 65.69
CA PHE A 370 -58.86 1.18 66.85
C PHE A 370 -59.43 -0.23 67.03
N ILE A 371 -58.56 -1.21 67.19
CA ILE A 371 -58.88 -2.60 67.53
C ILE A 371 -58.15 -2.92 68.82
N THR A 372 -58.85 -3.36 69.87
CA THR A 372 -58.23 -3.69 71.15
C THR A 372 -58.69 -5.05 71.67
N THR A 373 -57.79 -5.82 72.24
CA THR A 373 -58.10 -6.98 73.08
C THR A 373 -58.00 -6.56 74.55
N THR A 374 -58.95 -6.99 75.37
CA THR A 374 -59.03 -6.59 76.79
C THR A 374 -59.90 -7.57 77.57
N PHE A 375 -59.58 -7.75 78.84
CA PHE A 375 -60.43 -8.47 79.80
C PHE A 375 -61.18 -7.52 80.74
N ARG A 376 -61.09 -6.21 80.51
CA ARG A 376 -61.58 -5.17 81.42
C ARG A 376 -62.88 -4.55 80.89
N PRO A 377 -63.95 -4.49 81.70
CA PRO A 377 -65.24 -3.97 81.26
C PRO A 377 -65.20 -2.50 80.81
N GLU A 378 -64.28 -1.71 81.36
CA GLU A 378 -64.18 -0.27 81.11
C GLU A 378 -63.81 0.09 79.65
N PHE A 379 -63.14 -0.81 78.93
CA PHE A 379 -62.88 -0.66 77.48
C PHE A 379 -64.06 -1.09 76.61
N ILE A 380 -64.88 -2.00 77.14
CA ILE A 380 -66.03 -2.57 76.43
C ILE A 380 -67.17 -1.53 76.37
N GLU A 381 -67.32 -0.73 77.43
CA GLU A 381 -68.36 0.31 77.54
C GLU A 381 -68.29 1.37 76.42
N ASN A 382 -67.09 1.70 75.94
CA ASN A 382 -66.88 2.73 74.91
C ASN A 382 -66.62 2.15 73.50
N SER A 383 -66.93 0.87 73.29
CA SER A 383 -66.69 0.20 72.00
C SER A 383 -67.93 0.20 71.11
N ASP A 384 -67.76 0.54 69.82
CA ASP A 384 -68.86 0.49 68.83
C ASP A 384 -69.30 -0.94 68.52
N LYS A 385 -68.34 -1.88 68.52
CA LYS A 385 -68.54 -3.28 68.17
C LYS A 385 -67.67 -4.17 69.05
N ILE A 386 -68.30 -5.21 69.59
CA ILE A 386 -67.64 -6.20 70.44
C ILE A 386 -67.57 -7.52 69.67
N TYR A 387 -66.37 -8.07 69.55
CA TYR A 387 -66.12 -9.39 68.98
C TYR A 387 -65.67 -10.34 70.09
N GLY A 388 -66.22 -11.54 70.12
CA GLY A 388 -65.83 -12.60 71.05
C GLY A 388 -65.40 -13.83 70.28
N VAL A 389 -64.26 -14.41 70.67
CA VAL A 389 -63.74 -15.67 70.09
C VAL A 389 -64.19 -16.84 70.96
N SER A 390 -64.68 -17.92 70.34
CA SER A 390 -65.03 -19.16 71.04
C SER A 390 -64.23 -20.34 70.51
N PHE A 391 -63.60 -21.08 71.41
CA PHE A 391 -62.88 -22.31 71.06
C PHE A 391 -63.77 -23.53 71.30
N ARG A 392 -64.20 -24.19 70.21
CA ARG A 392 -65.01 -25.43 70.27
C ARG A 392 -64.47 -26.46 69.30
N ASN A 393 -64.44 -27.74 69.71
CA ASN A 393 -64.00 -28.86 68.85
C ASN A 393 -62.62 -28.67 68.19
N LYS A 394 -61.67 -28.01 68.87
CA LYS A 394 -60.34 -27.66 68.33
C LYS A 394 -60.37 -26.71 67.12
N VAL A 395 -61.42 -25.92 66.97
CA VAL A 395 -61.56 -24.87 65.96
C VAL A 395 -61.93 -23.55 66.65
N GLU A 396 -61.32 -22.45 66.22
CA GLU A 396 -61.60 -21.08 66.67
C GLU A 396 -62.73 -20.49 65.81
N PHE A 397 -63.76 -19.93 66.44
CA PHE A 397 -64.92 -19.29 65.81
C PHE A 397 -65.10 -17.86 66.29
#